data_AF-A0A838H8M8-F1
#
_entry.id   AF-A0A838H8M8-F1
#
_cell.length_a   1.000
_cell.length_b   1.000
_cell.length_c   1.000
_cell.angle_alpha   90.00
_cell.angle_beta   90.00
_cell.angle_gamma   90.00
#
_symmetry.space_group_name_H-M   'P 1'
#
loop_
_entity.id
_entity.type
_entity.pdbx_description
1 polymer ?
#
loop_
_entity_poly.entity_id
_entity_poly.type
_entity_poly.pdbx_seq_one_letter_code
_entity_poly.pdbx_strand_id
1 'polypeptide(L)'
;MSIRHVVPIEHRESAAVIRRRRRVVAGVSLLGTGLLGTSLSTKPGSTQFYWLTAAVAATWTAGGLLSGPLHLGWIQSRDQRLRRPIITPVATGVGAFGFFYGCALVARRIPVLDRAVGTVLAFAEEGSTPVIVATTLANGLGEEVFFRGALYAALDADRAVVVSTAVYAVATASTRNPALVLAAGVMGTLFSLQRRASGGLQAPALTHLTWSTLMVRCLPPLFRRAHRDRS
;
A
#
# COMPACT_ATOMS: atom_id res chain seq x y z
N MET A 1 13.77 -10.37 -17.79
CA MET A 1 13.00 -9.42 -18.62
C MET A 1 13.24 -8.05 -18.02
N SER A 2 13.82 -7.12 -18.80
CA SER A 2 14.22 -5.79 -18.30
C SER A 2 12.99 -5.02 -17.79
N ILE A 3 13.14 -4.27 -16.69
CA ILE A 3 12.10 -3.44 -16.03
C ILE A 3 11.64 -2.25 -16.93
N ARG A 4 11.95 -2.31 -18.23
CA ARG A 4 11.74 -1.26 -19.23
C ARG A 4 10.67 -1.62 -20.27
N HIS A 5 10.17 -2.86 -20.29
CA HIS A 5 9.16 -3.23 -21.29
C HIS A 5 7.77 -2.70 -20.87
N VAL A 6 7.22 -1.78 -21.66
CA VAL A 6 5.92 -1.13 -21.45
C VAL A 6 5.05 -1.43 -22.68
N VAL A 7 3.85 -1.97 -22.47
CA VAL A 7 2.87 -2.15 -23.55
C VAL A 7 2.33 -0.78 -23.95
N PRO A 8 2.41 -0.38 -25.24
CA PRO A 8 1.95 0.93 -25.68
C PRO A 8 0.42 0.93 -25.80
N ILE A 9 -0.26 1.46 -24.79
CA ILE A 9 -1.64 1.95 -24.94
C ILE A 9 -1.59 3.44 -24.67
N GLU A 10 -1.39 4.23 -25.73
CA GLU A 10 -1.40 5.68 -25.63
C GLU A 10 -2.86 6.17 -25.61
N HIS A 11 -3.44 6.31 -24.42
CA HIS A 11 -4.67 7.08 -24.23
C HIS A 11 -4.29 8.52 -23.90
N ARG A 12 -4.18 9.40 -24.91
CA ARG A 12 -4.01 10.83 -24.69
C ARG A 12 -5.30 11.43 -24.12
N GLU A 13 -5.36 11.57 -22.80
CA GLU A 13 -6.43 12.31 -22.13
C GLU A 13 -6.29 13.82 -22.40
N SER A 14 -7.42 14.53 -22.51
CA SER A 14 -7.40 15.98 -22.74
C SER A 14 -6.83 16.74 -21.53
N ALA A 15 -6.23 17.91 -21.77
CA ALA A 15 -5.63 18.73 -20.70
C ALA A 15 -6.64 19.13 -19.59
N ALA A 16 -7.94 19.22 -19.92
CA ALA A 16 -9.01 19.47 -18.96
C ALA A 16 -9.24 18.27 -18.03
N VAL A 17 -9.20 17.04 -18.57
CA VAL A 17 -9.31 15.80 -17.79
C VAL A 17 -8.12 15.66 -16.83
N ILE A 18 -6.90 15.95 -17.31
CA ILE A 18 -5.69 15.92 -16.48
C ILE A 18 -5.76 16.95 -15.35
N ARG A 19 -6.21 18.19 -15.62
CA ARG A 19 -6.39 19.22 -14.58
C ARG A 19 -7.43 18.81 -13.54
N ARG A 20 -8.59 18.28 -13.96
CA ARG A 20 -9.62 17.77 -13.05
C ARG A 20 -9.06 16.64 -12.19
N ARG A 21 -8.36 15.68 -12.80
CA ARG A 21 -7.69 14.57 -12.10
C ARG A 21 -6.72 15.07 -11.04
N ARG A 22 -5.85 16.04 -11.38
CA ARG A 22 -4.90 16.63 -10.42
C ARG A 22 -5.60 17.28 -9.22
N ARG A 23 -6.72 17.99 -9.43
CA ARG A 23 -7.50 18.58 -8.33
C ARG A 23 -8.13 17.52 -7.42
N VAL A 24 -8.74 16.49 -8.00
CA VAL A 24 -9.33 15.37 -7.26
C VAL A 24 -8.25 14.65 -6.45
N VAL A 25 -7.12 14.31 -7.09
CA VAL A 25 -5.99 13.66 -6.42
C VAL A 25 -5.46 14.51 -5.28
N ALA A 26 -5.24 15.82 -5.48
CA ALA A 26 -4.77 16.69 -4.40
C ALA A 26 -5.74 16.74 -3.21
N GLY A 27 -7.04 16.94 -3.48
CA GLY A 27 -8.06 16.99 -2.42
C GLY A 27 -8.19 15.68 -1.65
N VAL A 28 -8.22 14.55 -2.37
CA VAL A 28 -8.30 13.22 -1.76
C VAL A 28 -7.01 12.89 -0.99
N SER A 29 -5.84 13.25 -1.50
CA SER A 29 -4.56 13.10 -0.79
C SER A 29 -4.60 13.79 0.57
N LEU A 30 -5.09 15.04 0.64
CA LEU A 30 -5.19 15.77 1.90
C LEU A 30 -6.18 15.10 2.87
N LEU A 31 -7.40 14.80 2.39
CA LEU A 31 -8.44 14.17 3.21
C LEU A 31 -8.01 12.80 3.73
N GLY A 32 -7.56 11.92 2.84
CA GLY A 32 -7.17 10.56 3.19
C GLY A 32 -5.92 10.52 4.09
N THR A 33 -4.97 11.45 3.90
CA THR A 33 -3.81 11.59 4.79
C THR A 33 -4.25 11.98 6.20
N GLY A 34 -5.17 12.94 6.33
CA GLY A 34 -5.72 13.36 7.62
C GLY A 34 -6.49 12.23 8.31
N LEU A 35 -7.35 11.52 7.57
CA LEU A 35 -8.10 10.37 8.09
C LEU A 35 -7.17 9.23 8.53
N LEU A 36 -6.12 8.93 7.76
CA LEU A 36 -5.14 7.88 8.08
C LEU A 36 -4.36 8.22 9.36
N GLY A 37 -3.91 9.47 9.50
CA GLY A 37 -3.21 9.90 10.71
C GLY A 37 -4.12 9.88 11.94
N THR A 38 -5.38 10.26 11.77
CA THR A 38 -6.37 10.24 12.84
C THR A 38 -6.73 8.81 13.24
N SER A 39 -6.90 7.89 12.29
CA SER A 39 -7.28 6.50 12.56
C SER A 39 -6.23 5.80 13.45
N LEU A 40 -4.94 5.93 13.13
CA LEU A 40 -3.85 5.34 13.93
C LEU A 40 -3.49 6.15 15.19
N SER A 41 -4.17 7.27 15.44
CA SER A 41 -4.10 7.98 16.74
C SER A 41 -5.19 7.52 17.71
N THR A 42 -6.12 6.66 17.29
CA THR A 42 -7.20 6.14 18.14
C THR A 42 -6.76 4.91 18.94
N LYS A 43 -7.57 4.52 19.94
CA LYS A 43 -7.34 3.29 20.70
C LYS A 43 -7.49 2.06 19.76
N PRO A 44 -6.49 1.17 19.69
CA PRO A 44 -6.60 -0.11 19.00
C PRO A 44 -7.88 -0.86 19.39
N GLY A 45 -8.57 -1.45 18.42
CA GLY A 45 -9.80 -2.21 18.66
C GLY A 45 -11.07 -1.41 18.88
N SER A 46 -10.99 -0.07 18.96
CA SER A 46 -12.15 0.77 19.19
C SER A 46 -13.09 0.85 17.98
N THR A 47 -14.39 1.07 18.22
CA THR A 47 -15.36 1.35 17.16
C THR A 47 -14.94 2.54 16.29
N GLN A 48 -14.33 3.57 16.91
CA GLN A 48 -13.81 4.74 16.21
C GLN A 48 -12.69 4.37 15.23
N PHE A 49 -11.76 3.50 15.63
CA PHE A 49 -10.70 2.99 14.75
C PHE A 49 -11.29 2.33 13.50
N TYR A 50 -12.28 1.45 13.66
CA TYR A 50 -12.90 0.74 12.53
C TYR A 50 -13.66 1.69 11.59
N TRP A 51 -14.40 2.67 12.12
CA TRP A 51 -15.07 3.67 11.28
C TRP A 51 -14.08 4.55 10.52
N LEU A 52 -13.03 5.03 11.17
CA LEU A 52 -12.02 5.86 10.52
C LEU A 52 -11.24 5.08 9.46
N THR A 53 -10.85 3.83 9.74
CA THR A 53 -10.15 2.98 8.74
C THR A 53 -11.06 2.58 7.58
N ALA A 54 -12.35 2.39 7.81
CA ALA A 54 -13.32 2.21 6.73
C ALA A 54 -13.44 3.50 5.89
N ALA A 55 -13.48 4.67 6.53
CA ALA A 55 -13.51 5.97 5.84
C ALA A 55 -12.24 6.23 5.02
N VAL A 56 -11.06 5.81 5.51
CA VAL A 56 -9.79 5.86 4.76
C VAL A 56 -9.89 5.01 3.49
N ALA A 57 -10.28 3.73 3.63
CA ALA A 57 -10.43 2.83 2.49
C ALA A 57 -11.44 3.36 1.46
N ALA A 58 -12.57 3.88 1.92
CA ALA A 58 -13.59 4.49 1.08
C ALA A 58 -13.07 5.74 0.36
N THR A 59 -12.34 6.61 1.06
CA THR A 59 -11.76 7.84 0.51
C THR A 59 -10.77 7.53 -0.61
N TRP A 60 -9.85 6.60 -0.40
CA TRP A 60 -8.90 6.18 -1.44
C TRP A 60 -9.59 5.53 -2.63
N THR A 61 -10.52 4.62 -2.37
CA THR A 61 -11.26 3.93 -3.42
C THR A 61 -12.09 4.90 -4.26
N ALA A 62 -12.87 5.77 -3.62
CA ALA A 62 -13.69 6.77 -4.30
C ALA A 62 -12.81 7.77 -5.08
N GLY A 63 -11.72 8.25 -4.50
CA GLY A 63 -10.78 9.13 -5.21
C GLY A 63 -10.14 8.48 -6.43
N GLY A 64 -9.84 7.18 -6.33
CA GLY A 64 -9.37 6.37 -7.45
C GLY A 64 -10.39 6.30 -8.60
N LEU A 65 -11.63 5.92 -8.27
CA LEU A 65 -12.70 5.72 -9.24
C LEU A 65 -13.19 7.05 -9.87
N LEU A 66 -13.27 8.13 -9.09
CA LEU A 66 -13.72 9.45 -9.58
C LEU A 66 -12.69 10.16 -10.46
N SER A 67 -11.44 9.70 -10.42
CA SER A 67 -10.30 10.27 -11.16
C SER A 67 -10.24 9.81 -12.63
N GLY A 68 -10.85 8.67 -12.98
CA GLY A 68 -10.93 8.17 -14.36
C GLY A 68 -10.72 6.65 -14.46
N PRO A 69 -10.60 6.10 -15.68
CA PRO A 69 -10.58 4.67 -15.92
C PRO A 69 -9.36 3.99 -15.27
N LEU A 70 -9.61 2.96 -14.47
CA LEU A 70 -8.58 2.13 -13.85
C LEU A 70 -8.29 0.91 -14.72
N HIS A 71 -7.02 0.67 -14.99
CA HIS A 71 -6.57 -0.44 -15.82
C HIS A 71 -5.96 -1.53 -14.95
N LEU A 72 -6.37 -2.78 -15.16
CA LEU A 72 -5.84 -3.93 -14.41
C LEU A 72 -4.44 -4.34 -14.88
N GLY A 73 -4.08 -4.01 -16.13
CA GLY A 73 -2.75 -4.25 -16.68
C GLY A 73 -2.54 -5.68 -17.18
N TRP A 74 -1.48 -5.85 -17.98
CA TRP A 74 -1.08 -7.11 -18.59
C TRP A 74 0.45 -7.23 -18.52
N ILE A 75 0.97 -8.43 -18.32
CA ILE A 75 2.40 -8.71 -18.41
C ILE A 75 2.64 -9.70 -19.54
N GLN A 76 3.64 -9.44 -20.36
CA GLN A 76 4.09 -10.41 -21.35
C GLN A 76 4.89 -11.51 -20.65
N SER A 77 4.42 -12.74 -20.76
CA SER A 77 5.07 -13.91 -20.20
C SER A 77 6.28 -14.35 -21.04
N ARG A 78 7.11 -15.28 -20.52
CA ARG A 78 8.33 -15.77 -21.21
C ARG A 78 8.03 -16.41 -22.57
N ASP A 79 6.81 -16.89 -22.77
CA ASP A 79 6.25 -17.42 -24.01
C ASP A 79 5.71 -16.33 -24.96
N GLN A 80 6.04 -15.06 -24.71
CA GLN A 80 5.55 -13.88 -25.43
C GLN A 80 4.03 -13.65 -25.42
N ARG A 81 3.26 -14.45 -24.67
CA ARG A 81 1.81 -14.26 -24.53
C ARG A 81 1.50 -13.21 -23.46
N LEU A 82 0.55 -12.32 -23.74
CA LEU A 82 0.01 -11.40 -22.74
C LEU A 82 -0.86 -12.17 -21.76
N ARG A 83 -0.51 -12.13 -20.47
CA ARG A 83 -1.30 -12.75 -19.40
C ARG A 83 -1.47 -11.77 -18.24
N ARG A 84 -2.55 -11.96 -17.49
CA ARG A 84 -2.74 -11.27 -16.22
C ARG A 84 -1.79 -11.86 -15.17
N PRO A 85 -0.95 -11.04 -14.52
CA PRO A 85 0.02 -11.55 -13.57
C PRO A 85 -0.68 -11.92 -12.26
N ILE A 86 -0.61 -13.20 -11.89
CA ILE A 86 -1.13 -13.71 -10.60
C ILE A 86 0.01 -14.28 -9.76
N ILE A 87 0.73 -15.27 -10.29
CA ILE A 87 1.79 -15.98 -9.57
C ILE A 87 2.92 -15.03 -9.18
N THR A 88 3.45 -14.25 -10.14
CA THR A 88 4.60 -13.37 -9.88
C THR A 88 4.28 -12.32 -8.80
N PRO A 89 3.15 -11.58 -8.83
CA PRO A 89 2.79 -10.67 -7.76
C PRO A 89 2.61 -11.33 -6.39
N VAL A 90 1.97 -12.49 -6.33
CA VAL A 90 1.78 -13.23 -5.07
C VAL A 90 3.15 -13.67 -4.51
N ALA A 91 4.00 -14.27 -5.33
CA ALA A 91 5.36 -14.65 -4.95
C ALA A 91 6.19 -13.43 -4.52
N THR A 92 6.02 -12.29 -5.18
CA THR A 92 6.66 -11.02 -4.79
C THR A 92 6.17 -10.55 -3.42
N GLY A 93 4.87 -10.70 -3.13
CA GLY A 93 4.29 -10.36 -1.82
C GLY A 93 4.84 -11.25 -0.71
N VAL A 94 4.96 -12.56 -0.96
CA VAL A 94 5.60 -13.51 -0.04
C VAL A 94 7.06 -13.15 0.19
N GLY A 95 7.82 -12.87 -0.88
CA GLY A 95 9.23 -12.50 -0.79
C GLY A 95 9.44 -11.19 -0.03
N ALA A 96 8.62 -10.17 -0.31
CA ALA A 96 8.62 -8.92 0.44
C ALA A 96 8.31 -9.16 1.92
N PHE A 97 7.33 -10.02 2.23
CA PHE A 97 7.04 -10.38 3.61
C PHE A 97 8.25 -11.05 4.27
N GLY A 98 8.91 -12.00 3.61
CA GLY A 98 10.12 -12.66 4.13
C GLY A 98 11.23 -11.66 4.44
N PHE A 99 11.44 -10.67 3.56
CA PHE A 99 12.39 -9.58 3.79
C PHE A 99 12.03 -8.76 5.04
N PHE A 100 10.78 -8.29 5.14
CA PHE A 100 10.32 -7.51 6.30
C PHE A 100 10.32 -8.31 7.60
N TYR A 101 10.01 -9.60 7.54
CA TYR A 101 10.11 -10.51 8.68
C TYR A 101 11.56 -10.65 9.16
N GLY A 102 12.51 -10.78 8.23
CA GLY A 102 13.95 -10.73 8.53
C GLY A 102 14.36 -9.41 9.18
N CYS A 103 13.92 -8.27 8.63
CA CYS A 103 14.14 -6.96 9.24
C CYS A 103 13.53 -6.87 10.64
N ALA A 104 12.34 -7.43 10.87
CA ALA A 104 11.67 -7.43 12.17
C ALA A 104 12.45 -8.21 13.24
N LEU A 105 13.11 -9.32 12.87
CA LEU A 105 13.96 -10.09 13.77
C LEU A 105 15.16 -9.28 14.29
N VAL A 106 15.65 -8.33 13.49
CA VAL A 106 16.69 -7.37 13.88
C VAL A 106 16.08 -6.18 14.61
N ALA A 107 14.98 -5.62 14.11
CA ALA A 107 14.29 -4.45 14.65
C ALA A 107 13.90 -4.62 16.12
N ARG A 108 13.46 -5.82 16.53
CA ARG A 108 13.16 -6.12 17.94
C ARG A 108 14.34 -5.92 18.89
N ARG A 109 15.59 -5.91 18.40
CA ARG A 109 16.80 -5.66 19.20
C ARG A 109 17.09 -4.16 19.36
N ILE A 110 16.43 -3.30 18.59
CA ILE A 110 16.64 -1.85 18.58
C ILE A 110 15.44 -1.19 19.27
N PRO A 111 15.57 -0.59 20.47
CA PRO A 111 14.42 -0.14 21.27
C PRO A 111 13.46 0.80 20.54
N VAL A 112 13.99 1.70 19.70
CA VAL A 112 13.16 2.64 18.92
C VAL A 112 12.30 1.91 17.89
N LEU A 113 12.87 0.93 17.19
CA LEU A 113 12.15 0.16 16.16
C LEU A 113 11.21 -0.88 16.78
N ASP A 114 11.62 -1.52 17.87
CA ASP A 114 10.77 -2.45 18.62
C ASP A 114 9.48 -1.78 19.09
N ARG A 115 9.59 -0.57 19.66
CA ARG A 115 8.42 0.25 20.03
C ARG A 115 7.59 0.65 18.81
N ALA A 116 8.22 1.15 17.75
CA ALA A 116 7.50 1.58 16.55
C ALA A 116 6.71 0.43 15.91
N VAL A 117 7.29 -0.76 15.79
CA VAL A 117 6.60 -1.93 15.24
C VAL A 117 5.54 -2.44 16.23
N GLY A 118 5.84 -2.50 17.53
CA GLY A 118 4.87 -2.91 18.55
C GLY A 118 3.60 -2.03 18.56
N THR A 119 3.76 -0.71 18.47
CA THR A 119 2.62 0.24 18.45
C THR A 119 1.69 -0.02 17.27
N VAL A 120 2.20 -0.32 16.08
CA VAL A 120 1.32 -0.62 14.93
C VAL A 120 0.71 -2.02 15.03
N LEU A 121 1.46 -3.00 15.54
CA LEU A 121 0.95 -4.37 15.69
C LEU A 121 -0.17 -4.47 16.73
N ALA A 122 -0.25 -3.56 17.70
CA ALA A 122 -1.38 -3.48 18.63
C ALA A 122 -2.73 -3.37 17.91
N PHE A 123 -2.81 -2.65 16.78
CA PHE A 123 -4.03 -2.58 15.95
C PHE A 123 -4.40 -3.91 15.28
N ALA A 124 -3.43 -4.81 15.12
CA ALA A 124 -3.65 -6.16 14.61
C ALA A 124 -3.95 -7.20 15.71
N GLU A 125 -3.80 -6.83 16.99
CA GLU A 125 -4.04 -7.73 18.13
C GLU A 125 -5.35 -7.43 18.87
N GLU A 126 -5.75 -6.16 18.97
CA GLU A 126 -6.87 -5.71 19.82
C GLU A 126 -8.25 -5.84 19.15
N GLY A 127 -8.49 -6.87 18.34
CA GLY A 127 -9.75 -7.03 17.63
C GLY A 127 -10.01 -8.41 17.06
N SER A 128 -11.17 -8.60 16.45
CA SER A 128 -11.47 -9.88 15.81
C SER A 128 -10.62 -10.05 14.54
N THR A 129 -9.92 -11.19 14.45
CA THR A 129 -9.01 -11.47 13.33
C THR A 129 -9.66 -11.30 11.96
N PRO A 130 -10.93 -11.73 11.73
CA PRO A 130 -11.58 -11.52 10.43
C PRO A 130 -11.79 -10.04 10.10
N VAL A 131 -12.19 -9.21 11.07
CA VAL A 131 -12.42 -7.77 10.85
C VAL A 131 -11.11 -7.06 10.58
N ILE A 132 -10.05 -7.36 11.34
CA ILE A 132 -8.72 -6.77 11.12
C ILE A 132 -8.20 -7.11 9.72
N VAL A 133 -8.33 -8.36 9.30
CA VAL A 133 -7.92 -8.79 7.95
C VAL A 133 -8.76 -8.09 6.89
N ALA A 134 -10.09 -8.03 7.05
CA ALA A 134 -10.98 -7.34 6.12
C ALA A 134 -10.63 -5.86 5.98
N THR A 135 -10.47 -5.14 7.10
CA THR A 135 -10.07 -3.73 7.12
C THR A 135 -8.70 -3.51 6.49
N THR A 136 -7.74 -4.39 6.77
CA THR A 136 -6.39 -4.33 6.19
C THR A 136 -6.41 -4.52 4.67
N LEU A 137 -7.17 -5.51 4.19
CA LEU A 137 -7.30 -5.78 2.76
C LEU A 137 -8.04 -4.64 2.04
N ALA A 138 -9.10 -4.11 2.65
CA ALA A 138 -9.84 -2.98 2.09
C ALA A 138 -8.97 -1.73 1.98
N ASN A 139 -8.17 -1.42 3.01
CA ASN A 139 -7.23 -0.30 2.98
C ASN A 139 -6.14 -0.52 1.93
N GLY A 140 -5.49 -1.70 1.91
CA GLY A 140 -4.45 -2.00 0.93
C GLY A 140 -4.96 -1.91 -0.52
N LEU A 141 -6.17 -2.40 -0.80
CA LEU A 141 -6.79 -2.26 -2.11
C LEU A 141 -7.11 -0.80 -2.45
N GLY A 142 -7.71 -0.06 -1.51
CA GLY A 142 -8.04 1.35 -1.69
C GLY A 142 -6.78 2.18 -1.97
N GLU A 143 -5.71 1.94 -1.23
CA GLU A 143 -4.40 2.57 -1.44
C GLU A 143 -3.89 2.31 -2.87
N GLU A 144 -3.91 1.08 -3.36
CA GLU A 144 -3.46 0.82 -4.74
C GLU A 144 -4.35 1.48 -5.79
N VAL A 145 -5.67 1.47 -5.58
CA VAL A 145 -6.64 2.17 -6.43
C VAL A 145 -6.34 3.67 -6.51
N PHE A 146 -5.93 4.29 -5.41
CA PHE A 146 -5.59 5.71 -5.38
C PHE A 146 -4.16 6.00 -5.85
N PHE A 147 -3.15 5.47 -5.16
CA PHE A 147 -1.74 5.82 -5.37
C PHE A 147 -1.19 5.28 -6.69
N ARG A 148 -1.54 4.04 -7.08
CA ARG A 148 -1.07 3.40 -8.33
C ARG A 148 -2.07 3.55 -9.48
N GLY A 149 -3.29 3.98 -9.15
CA GLY A 149 -4.34 4.28 -10.11
C GLY A 149 -4.39 5.77 -10.41
N ALA A 150 -5.19 6.50 -9.63
CA ALA A 150 -5.46 7.92 -9.86
C ALA A 150 -4.22 8.81 -9.84
N LEU A 151 -3.41 8.75 -8.77
CA LEU A 151 -2.22 9.57 -8.62
C LEU A 151 -1.19 9.23 -9.69
N TYR A 152 -0.85 7.94 -9.85
CA TYR A 152 0.14 7.51 -10.84
C TYR A 152 -0.25 7.93 -12.28
N ALA A 153 -1.53 7.83 -12.63
CA ALA A 153 -2.03 8.24 -13.95
C ALA A 153 -2.18 9.76 -14.13
N ALA A 154 -1.97 10.56 -13.09
CA ALA A 154 -1.96 12.03 -13.15
C ALA A 154 -0.55 12.62 -13.39
N LEU A 155 0.46 11.75 -13.33
CA LEU A 155 1.88 12.09 -13.32
C LEU A 155 2.53 11.75 -14.66
N ASP A 156 3.59 12.48 -14.99
CA ASP A 156 4.43 12.18 -16.14
C ASP A 156 5.19 10.87 -15.93
N ALA A 157 5.34 10.08 -17.00
CA ALA A 157 5.83 8.69 -16.90
C ALA A 157 7.24 8.56 -16.32
N ASP A 158 8.10 9.57 -16.52
CA ASP A 158 9.47 9.66 -16.00
C ASP A 158 9.50 9.85 -14.48
N ARG A 159 8.51 10.56 -13.92
CA ARG A 159 8.43 10.91 -12.49
C ARG A 159 7.42 10.08 -11.71
N ALA A 160 6.51 9.37 -12.38
CA ALA A 160 5.39 8.69 -11.75
C ALA A 160 5.81 7.74 -10.62
N VAL A 161 6.90 6.98 -10.78
CA VAL A 161 7.40 6.06 -9.73
C VAL A 161 7.86 6.82 -8.50
N VAL A 162 8.68 7.86 -8.68
CA VAL A 162 9.27 8.61 -7.57
C VAL A 162 8.19 9.42 -6.86
N VAL A 163 7.35 10.14 -7.60
CA VAL A 163 6.32 11.03 -7.02
C VAL A 163 5.21 10.23 -6.36
N SER A 164 4.71 9.14 -6.97
CA SER A 164 3.69 8.29 -6.33
C SER A 164 4.21 7.69 -5.02
N THR A 165 5.47 7.22 -5.01
CA THR A 165 6.13 6.70 -3.81
C THR A 165 6.32 7.77 -2.74
N ALA A 166 6.78 8.97 -3.12
CA ALA A 166 7.00 10.07 -2.18
C ALA A 166 5.69 10.53 -1.54
N VAL A 167 4.63 10.71 -2.34
CA VAL A 167 3.31 11.10 -1.83
C VAL A 167 2.73 10.00 -0.94
N TYR A 168 2.91 8.72 -1.28
CA TYR A 168 2.52 7.61 -0.42
C TYR A 168 3.25 7.65 0.94
N ALA A 169 4.58 7.79 0.94
CA ALA A 169 5.36 7.88 2.16
C ALA A 169 5.01 9.12 3.01
N VAL A 170 4.75 10.26 2.38
CA VAL A 170 4.29 11.49 3.07
C VAL A 170 2.90 11.29 3.67
N ALA A 171 1.97 10.65 2.94
CA ALA A 171 0.66 10.32 3.48
C ALA A 171 0.79 9.37 4.69
N THR A 172 1.63 8.34 4.60
CA THR A 172 1.90 7.43 5.71
C THR A 172 2.58 8.12 6.88
N ALA A 173 3.34 9.20 6.67
CA ALA A 173 3.97 9.95 7.76
C ALA A 173 2.95 10.57 8.74
N SER A 174 1.70 10.78 8.32
CA SER A 174 0.64 11.24 9.23
C SER A 174 0.32 10.24 10.34
N THR A 175 0.67 8.97 10.17
CA THR A 175 0.57 7.92 11.20
C THR A 175 1.57 8.10 12.35
N ARG A 176 2.56 8.98 12.17
CA ARG A 176 3.65 9.24 13.14
C ARG A 176 4.45 8.00 13.52
N ASN A 177 4.47 6.99 12.66
CA ASN A 177 5.19 5.75 12.88
C ASN A 177 6.36 5.61 11.89
N PRO A 178 7.62 5.70 12.34
CA PRO A 178 8.77 5.64 11.43
C PRO A 178 8.92 4.28 10.74
N ALA A 179 8.49 3.19 11.36
CA ALA A 179 8.52 1.86 10.73
C ALA A 179 7.54 1.79 9.55
N LEU A 180 6.35 2.39 9.69
CA LEU A 180 5.39 2.50 8.59
C LEU A 180 5.90 3.39 7.45
N VAL A 181 6.55 4.52 7.75
CA VAL A 181 7.12 5.40 6.71
C VAL A 181 8.23 4.70 5.93
N LEU A 182 9.12 3.98 6.62
CA LEU A 182 10.16 3.17 5.96
C LEU A 182 9.55 2.07 5.09
N ALA A 183 8.54 1.36 5.61
CA ALA A 183 7.81 0.35 4.84
C ALA A 183 7.14 0.97 3.62
N ALA A 184 6.51 2.15 3.77
CA ALA A 184 5.88 2.89 2.70
C ALA A 184 6.86 3.34 1.62
N GLY A 185 8.11 3.67 1.95
CA GLY A 185 9.13 3.97 0.94
C GLY A 185 9.51 2.74 0.10
N VAL A 186 9.79 1.61 0.76
CA VAL A 186 10.22 0.36 0.11
C VAL A 186 9.08 -0.26 -0.71
N MET A 187 7.94 -0.50 -0.07
CA MET A 187 6.75 -1.07 -0.73
C MET A 187 6.16 -0.07 -1.73
N GLY A 188 6.19 1.22 -1.37
CA GLY A 188 6.03 2.39 -2.23
C GLY A 188 6.61 2.20 -3.63
N THR A 189 7.92 2.05 -3.63
CA THR A 189 8.75 1.87 -4.81
C THR A 189 8.39 0.57 -5.53
N LEU A 190 8.29 -0.55 -4.81
CA LEU A 190 7.98 -1.86 -5.39
C LEU A 190 6.65 -1.85 -6.15
N PHE A 191 5.57 -1.38 -5.53
CA PHE A 191 4.25 -1.31 -6.14
C PHE A 191 4.24 -0.36 -7.35
N SER A 192 4.93 0.78 -7.26
CA SER A 192 5.07 1.72 -8.37
C SER A 192 5.83 1.11 -9.56
N LEU A 193 6.87 0.32 -9.29
CA LEU A 193 7.60 -0.41 -10.32
C LEU A 193 6.74 -1.51 -10.96
N GLN A 194 5.96 -2.23 -10.16
CA GLN A 194 5.01 -3.23 -10.66
C GLN A 194 3.94 -2.58 -11.54
N ARG A 195 3.39 -1.42 -11.13
CA ARG A 195 2.44 -0.64 -11.91
C ARG A 195 3.02 -0.20 -13.25
N ARG A 196 4.30 0.21 -13.28
CA ARG A 196 5.00 0.57 -14.52
C ARG A 196 5.19 -0.62 -15.45
N ALA A 197 5.62 -1.76 -14.90
CA ALA A 197 5.91 -2.97 -15.66
C ALA A 197 4.65 -3.67 -16.19
N SER A 198 3.54 -3.64 -15.45
CA SER A 198 2.28 -4.30 -15.83
C SER A 198 1.32 -3.39 -16.60
N GLY A 199 1.54 -2.08 -16.59
CA GLY A 199 0.56 -1.14 -17.13
C GLY A 199 -0.76 -1.08 -16.34
N GLY A 200 -0.85 -1.69 -15.15
CA GLY A 200 -2.08 -1.61 -14.34
C GLY A 200 -1.97 -2.07 -12.88
N LEU A 201 -3.13 -2.11 -12.22
CA LEU A 201 -3.26 -2.25 -10.76
C LEU A 201 -3.19 -3.68 -10.24
N GLN A 202 -3.42 -4.69 -11.08
CA GLN A 202 -3.58 -6.06 -10.59
C GLN A 202 -2.30 -6.57 -9.90
N ALA A 203 -1.13 -6.30 -10.49
CA ALA A 203 0.14 -6.71 -9.93
C ALA A 203 0.42 -6.07 -8.54
N PRO A 204 0.44 -4.73 -8.41
CA PRO A 204 0.67 -4.13 -7.09
C PRO A 204 -0.41 -4.49 -6.07
N ALA A 205 -1.69 -4.58 -6.46
CA ALA A 205 -2.76 -4.99 -5.55
C ALA A 205 -2.54 -6.41 -5.01
N LEU A 206 -2.22 -7.39 -5.85
CA LEU A 206 -1.98 -8.76 -5.38
C LEU A 206 -0.76 -8.86 -4.44
N THR A 207 0.32 -8.14 -4.76
CA THR A 207 1.51 -8.07 -3.90
C THR A 207 1.18 -7.41 -2.56
N HIS A 208 0.48 -6.27 -2.58
CA HIS A 208 0.08 -5.55 -1.39
C HIS A 208 -0.82 -6.41 -0.49
N LEU A 209 -1.90 -6.98 -1.04
CA LEU A 209 -2.83 -7.81 -0.27
C LEU A 209 -2.16 -9.06 0.33
N THR A 210 -1.27 -9.69 -0.43
CA THR A 210 -0.50 -10.86 0.05
C THR A 210 0.44 -10.45 1.18
N TRP A 211 1.22 -9.40 0.97
CA TRP A 211 2.15 -8.86 1.97
C TRP A 211 1.42 -8.47 3.26
N SER A 212 0.36 -7.67 3.16
CA SER A 212 -0.40 -7.20 4.33
C SER A 212 -1.06 -8.35 5.09
N THR A 213 -1.58 -9.36 4.40
CA THR A 213 -2.15 -10.56 5.04
C THR A 213 -1.09 -11.28 5.87
N LEU A 214 0.09 -11.51 5.30
CA LEU A 214 1.18 -12.20 6.01
C LEU A 214 1.72 -11.35 7.17
N MET A 215 1.83 -10.03 7.01
CA MET A 215 2.22 -9.11 8.08
C MET A 215 1.25 -9.21 9.26
N VAL A 216 -0.07 -9.12 9.02
CA VAL A 216 -1.09 -9.22 10.06
C VAL A 216 -1.12 -10.60 10.73
N ARG A 217 -0.88 -11.68 9.99
CA ARG A 217 -0.96 -13.05 10.55
C ARG A 217 0.30 -13.50 11.27
N CYS A 218 1.47 -13.10 10.80
CA CYS A 218 2.74 -13.69 11.23
C CYS A 218 3.59 -12.77 12.11
N LEU A 219 3.43 -11.44 12.00
CA LEU A 219 4.26 -10.50 12.74
C LEU A 219 3.83 -10.27 14.20
N PRO A 220 2.53 -10.14 14.55
CA PRO A 220 2.12 -10.00 15.94
C PRO A 220 2.61 -11.13 16.87
N PRO A 221 2.49 -12.43 16.51
CA PRO A 221 3.00 -13.52 17.34
C PRO A 221 4.52 -13.44 17.60
N LEU A 222 5.29 -12.91 16.64
CA LEU A 222 6.75 -12.78 16.77
C LEU A 222 7.12 -11.77 17.86
N PHE A 223 6.47 -10.61 17.88
CA PHE A 223 6.73 -9.56 18.87
C PHE A 223 6.20 -9.93 20.25
N ARG A 224 5.02 -10.56 20.33
CA ARG A 224 4.45 -11.04 21.60
C ARG A 224 5.38 -12.02 22.33
N ARG A 225 5.99 -12.97 21.61
CA ARG A 225 6.97 -13.90 22.18
C ARG A 225 8.22 -13.16 22.67
N ALA A 226 8.76 -12.27 21.85
CA ALA A 226 9.98 -11.53 22.17
C ALA A 226 9.84 -10.58 23.38
N HIS A 227 8.62 -10.12 23.68
CA HIS A 227 8.32 -9.29 24.85
C HIS A 227 8.14 -10.14 26.12
N ARG A 228 7.53 -11.33 26.02
CA ARG A 228 7.44 -12.30 27.13
C ARG A 228 8.81 -12.81 27.58
N ASP A 229 9.75 -13.02 26.65
CA ASP A 229 11.09 -13.50 27.00
C ASP A 229 11.94 -12.46 27.76
N ARG A 230 11.48 -11.20 27.88
CA ARG A 230 12.18 -10.10 28.56
C ARG A 230 11.54 -9.66 29.87
N SER A 231 10.33 -10.15 30.17
CA SER A 231 9.58 -9.89 31.40
C SER A 231 9.86 -10.96 32.45
#